data_AF-A0A1I8ILC9-F1
#
_entry.id   AF-A0A1I8ILC9-F1
#
_cell.length_a   1.000
_cell.length_b   1.000
_cell.length_c   1.000
_cell.angle_alpha   90.00
_cell.angle_beta   90.00
_cell.angle_gamma   90.00
#
_symmetry.space_group_name_H-M   'P 1'
#
loop_
_entity.id
_entity.type
_entity.pdbx_description
1 polymer ?
#
loop_
_entity_poly.entity_id
_entity_poly.type
_entity_poly.pdbx_seq_one_letter_code
_entity_poly.pdbx_strand_id
1 'polypeptide(L)'
;MTVSLWDWRAESRLATNKVSSKIFAVAFAFSAHYFVTVGVRHVRFWYFDAPKPPSRGTVPIQSRNAILGEMRNATFVGVHPLPDGGGLLALSNSGQLCHFSERRHVERFVELRTSRAFCLHGAAGRVFVGCARGCVRAFDEQTLRFLFSLPMPHTLGSELGDSTDQPGGRTESPTPSLTAEETVDYPDAVAVAVDTARKRLVVVYADHSLYAWDIAEPTRAKRIVAQHYHNG
;
A
#
# COMPACT_ATOMS: atom_id res chain seq x y z
N MET A 1 10.10 17.84 -8.84
CA MET A 1 8.67 17.43 -8.98
C MET A 1 7.78 18.59 -8.59
N THR A 2 6.51 18.54 -8.94
CA THR A 2 5.50 19.53 -8.52
C THR A 2 4.31 18.81 -7.91
N VAL A 3 3.69 19.45 -6.93
CA VAL A 3 2.42 19.04 -6.36
C VAL A 3 1.42 20.12 -6.71
N SER A 4 0.25 19.73 -7.22
CA SER A 4 -0.81 20.66 -7.59
C SER A 4 -2.14 20.19 -7.05
N LEU A 5 -2.92 21.13 -6.50
CA LEU A 5 -4.30 20.92 -6.11
C LEU A 5 -5.20 21.39 -7.27
N TRP A 6 -6.11 20.53 -7.69
CA TRP A 6 -6.98 20.75 -8.84
C TRP A 6 -8.44 20.63 -8.44
N ASP A 7 -9.25 21.58 -8.88
CA ASP A 7 -10.70 21.43 -8.94
C ASP A 7 -11.04 20.81 -10.29
N TRP A 8 -11.42 19.53 -10.26
CA TRP A 8 -11.73 18.78 -11.48
C TRP A 8 -13.05 19.22 -12.11
N ARG A 9 -14.00 19.79 -11.34
CA ARG A 9 -15.28 20.26 -11.88
C ARG A 9 -15.15 21.60 -12.54
N ALA A 10 -14.37 22.50 -11.94
CA ALA A 10 -14.06 23.81 -12.50
C ALA A 10 -12.89 23.79 -13.50
N GLU A 11 -12.32 22.61 -13.77
CA GLU A 11 -11.16 22.38 -14.65
C GLU A 11 -9.99 23.33 -14.35
N SER A 12 -9.80 23.68 -13.08
CA SER A 12 -8.87 24.73 -12.68
C SER A 12 -7.88 24.27 -11.61
N ARG A 13 -6.64 24.76 -11.74
CA ARG A 13 -5.59 24.50 -10.77
C ARG A 13 -5.68 25.52 -9.64
N LEU A 14 -6.09 25.06 -8.47
CA LEU A 14 -6.25 25.90 -7.26
C LEU A 14 -4.91 26.36 -6.71
N ALA A 15 -3.94 25.46 -6.65
CA ALA A 15 -2.66 25.73 -6.00
C ALA A 15 -1.53 24.84 -6.53
N THR A 16 -0.28 25.29 -6.42
CA THR A 16 0.88 24.51 -6.88
C THR A 16 2.11 24.80 -6.05
N ASN A 17 2.98 23.80 -5.90
CA ASN A 17 4.28 23.97 -5.27
C ASN A 17 5.34 23.02 -5.83
N LYS A 18 6.60 23.44 -5.77
CA LYS A 18 7.75 22.61 -6.16
C LYS A 18 8.17 21.71 -5.00
N VAL A 19 8.55 20.48 -5.32
CA VAL A 19 9.10 19.50 -4.38
C VAL A 19 10.42 18.99 -4.93
N SER A 20 11.46 19.08 -4.10
CA SER A 20 12.83 18.68 -4.44
C SER A 20 13.03 17.17 -4.45
N SER A 21 12.33 16.44 -3.57
CA SER A 21 12.42 14.99 -3.45
C SER A 21 11.42 14.26 -4.33
N LYS A 22 11.74 13.00 -4.68
CA LYS A 22 10.79 12.09 -5.32
C LYS A 22 9.64 11.76 -4.36
N ILE A 23 8.41 11.89 -4.84
CA ILE A 23 7.17 11.52 -4.15
C ILE A 23 6.76 10.13 -4.63
N PHE A 24 6.34 9.28 -3.70
CA PHE A 24 5.85 7.92 -3.99
C PHE A 24 4.37 7.76 -3.67
N ALA A 25 3.84 8.47 -2.67
CA ALA A 25 2.42 8.44 -2.35
C ALA A 25 1.89 9.78 -1.84
N VAL A 26 0.58 9.95 -1.95
CA VAL A 26 -0.17 11.12 -1.50
C VAL A 26 -1.51 10.66 -0.92
N ALA A 27 -1.98 11.31 0.14
CA ALA A 27 -3.31 11.07 0.70
C ALA A 27 -3.90 12.33 1.32
N PHE A 28 -5.21 12.52 1.14
CA PHE A 28 -5.96 13.59 1.81
C PHE A 28 -6.33 13.17 3.22
N ALA A 29 -6.17 14.08 4.17
CA ALA A 29 -6.71 13.87 5.52
C ALA A 29 -8.23 13.74 5.46
N PHE A 30 -8.81 12.98 6.40
CA PHE A 30 -10.27 12.84 6.51
C PHE A 30 -10.99 14.17 6.76
N SER A 31 -10.34 15.12 7.42
CA SER A 31 -10.88 16.48 7.62
C SER A 31 -10.89 17.34 6.35
N ALA A 32 -10.22 16.90 5.27
CA ALA A 32 -10.09 17.62 4.01
C ALA A 32 -9.49 19.05 4.14
N HIS A 33 -8.75 19.34 5.20
CA HIS A 33 -8.02 20.62 5.39
C HIS A 33 -6.54 20.55 5.00
N TYR A 34 -6.02 19.34 4.82
CA TYR A 34 -4.67 19.11 4.37
C TYR A 34 -4.56 17.78 3.63
N PHE A 35 -3.50 17.66 2.85
CA PHE A 35 -3.06 16.37 2.31
C PHE A 35 -1.59 16.15 2.65
N VAL A 36 -1.14 14.92 2.56
CA VAL A 36 0.23 14.53 2.90
C VAL A 36 0.88 13.89 1.69
N THR A 37 2.11 14.28 1.40
CA THR A 37 2.97 13.56 0.46
C THR A 37 4.09 12.87 1.20
N VAL A 38 4.46 11.68 0.74
CA VAL A 38 5.58 10.93 1.28
C VAL A 38 6.54 10.50 0.17
N GLY A 39 7.82 10.40 0.52
CA GLY A 39 8.82 9.95 -0.44
C GLY A 39 10.24 9.91 0.11
N VAL A 40 11.23 10.18 -0.74
CA VAL A 40 12.65 10.14 -0.36
C VAL A 40 12.92 11.17 0.74
N ARG A 41 13.26 10.68 1.94
CA ARG A 41 13.60 11.48 3.13
C ARG A 41 12.56 12.53 3.48
N HIS A 42 11.27 12.28 3.20
CA HIS A 42 10.23 13.24 3.58
C HIS A 42 8.86 12.60 3.84
N VAL A 43 8.18 13.18 4.81
CA VAL A 43 6.73 13.16 5.01
C VAL A 43 6.34 14.64 5.15
N ARG A 44 5.46 15.14 4.27
CA ARG A 44 5.15 16.58 4.20
C ARG A 44 3.65 16.80 4.18
N PHE A 45 3.20 17.65 5.10
CA PHE A 45 1.83 18.10 5.25
C PHE A 45 1.63 19.37 4.44
N TRP A 46 0.56 19.42 3.66
CA TRP A 46 0.19 20.50 2.76
C TRP A 46 -1.18 21.01 3.15
N TYR A 47 -1.21 22.21 3.74
CA TYR A 47 -2.42 22.82 4.26
C TYR A 47 -3.04 23.74 3.21
N PHE A 48 -4.35 23.69 3.12
CA PHE A 48 -5.14 24.55 2.25
C PHE A 48 -6.41 24.94 2.98
N ASP A 49 -6.77 26.22 2.88
CA ASP A 49 -8.07 26.68 3.33
C ASP A 49 -9.16 26.15 2.39
N ALA A 50 -10.41 26.12 2.85
CA ALA A 50 -11.56 25.72 2.03
C ALA A 50 -11.48 26.37 0.64
N PRO A 51 -11.76 25.62 -0.45
CA PRO A 51 -11.41 26.02 -1.81
C PRO A 51 -12.17 27.29 -2.19
N LYS A 52 -11.53 28.45 -1.99
CA LYS A 52 -11.93 29.68 -2.66
C LYS A 52 -11.15 29.70 -3.98
N PRO A 53 -11.83 29.79 -5.14
CA PRO A 53 -11.12 29.96 -6.39
C PRO A 53 -10.27 31.23 -6.26
N PRO A 54 -8.95 31.15 -6.55
CA PRO A 54 -8.10 32.31 -6.47
C PRO A 54 -8.61 33.36 -7.45
N SER A 55 -8.69 34.62 -6.99
CA SER A 55 -9.19 35.72 -7.83
C SER A 55 -8.29 35.94 -9.07
N ARG A 56 -6.99 35.62 -8.97
CA ARG A 56 -6.04 35.49 -10.09
C ARG A 56 -4.89 34.53 -9.75
N GLY A 57 -4.54 33.63 -10.68
CA GLY A 57 -3.33 32.80 -10.62
C GLY A 57 -3.38 31.63 -9.63
N THR A 58 -2.25 30.95 -9.41
CA THR A 58 -2.13 29.84 -8.45
C THR A 58 -1.58 30.34 -7.12
N VAL A 59 -2.19 29.95 -6.01
CA VAL A 59 -1.70 30.29 -4.66
C VAL A 59 -0.64 29.26 -4.21
N PRO A 60 0.47 29.67 -3.57
CA PRO A 60 1.40 28.72 -2.95
C PRO A 60 0.73 27.94 -1.81
N ILE A 61 0.89 26.61 -1.80
CA ILE A 61 0.32 25.76 -0.74
C ILE A 61 1.21 25.82 0.50
N GLN A 62 0.66 26.16 1.66
CA GLN A 62 1.46 26.13 2.89
C GLN A 62 1.87 24.71 3.23
N SER A 63 3.12 24.50 3.63
CA SER A 63 3.61 23.16 3.98
C SER A 63 4.42 23.12 5.27
N ARG A 64 4.37 21.94 5.91
CA ARG A 64 5.16 21.60 7.10
C ARG A 64 5.72 20.19 6.93
N ASN A 65 7.01 20.03 7.19
CA ASN A 65 7.63 18.70 7.22
C ASN A 65 7.26 17.99 8.54
N ALA A 66 7.18 16.68 8.48
CA ALA A 66 7.20 15.83 9.67
C ALA A 66 8.58 15.85 10.33
N ILE A 67 8.60 15.55 11.63
CA ILE A 67 9.81 15.35 12.42
C ILE A 67 10.14 13.85 12.35
N LEU A 68 11.08 13.49 11.48
CA LEU A 68 11.38 12.08 11.17
C LEU A 68 12.27 11.40 12.21
N GLY A 69 13.06 12.16 12.99
CA GLY A 69 13.98 11.61 13.99
C GLY A 69 14.94 10.58 13.40
N GLU A 70 14.88 9.35 13.91
CA GLU A 70 15.67 8.21 13.45
C GLU A 70 15.38 7.86 11.97
N MET A 71 14.16 8.11 11.50
CA MET A 71 13.71 7.85 10.13
C MET A 71 14.13 8.95 9.12
N ARG A 72 15.05 9.86 9.46
CA ARG A 72 15.48 10.97 8.57
C ARG A 72 15.97 10.54 7.19
N ASN A 73 16.50 9.33 7.08
CA ASN A 73 17.02 8.77 5.83
C ASN A 73 16.05 7.80 5.15
N ALA A 74 14.88 7.54 5.74
CA ALA A 74 13.91 6.60 5.21
C ALA A 74 13.31 7.10 3.88
N THR A 75 12.96 6.16 3.01
CA THR A 75 12.13 6.43 1.83
C THR A 75 10.75 5.86 2.08
N PHE A 76 9.76 6.74 2.14
CA PHE A 76 8.38 6.36 2.38
C PHE A 76 7.64 6.12 1.06
N VAL A 77 6.91 5.01 0.97
CA VAL A 77 6.23 4.53 -0.25
C VAL A 77 4.71 4.43 -0.10
N GLY A 78 4.18 4.52 1.11
CA GLY A 78 2.75 4.52 1.38
C GLY A 78 2.39 5.47 2.51
N VAL A 79 1.18 6.02 2.46
CA VAL A 79 0.62 6.90 3.49
C VAL A 79 -0.87 6.65 3.64
N HIS A 80 -1.34 6.60 4.89
CA HIS A 80 -2.75 6.45 5.24
C HIS A 80 -3.09 7.36 6.42
N PRO A 81 -3.85 8.44 6.22
CA PRO A 81 -4.34 9.29 7.31
C PRO A 81 -5.25 8.51 8.26
N LEU A 82 -5.26 8.85 9.55
CA LEU A 82 -6.14 8.19 10.52
C LEU A 82 -7.50 8.93 10.61
N PRO A 83 -8.65 8.22 10.72
CA PRO A 83 -9.98 8.84 10.69
C PRO A 83 -10.31 9.73 11.89
N ASP A 84 -9.74 9.45 13.04
CA ASP A 84 -10.01 10.10 14.33
C ASP A 84 -9.21 11.39 14.55
N GLY A 85 -8.47 11.83 13.54
CA GLY A 85 -7.56 12.96 13.66
C GLY A 85 -6.20 12.58 14.25
N GLY A 86 -6.00 11.35 14.74
CA GLY A 86 -4.79 10.87 15.43
C GLY A 86 -3.48 10.87 14.61
N GLY A 87 -3.48 11.50 13.44
CA GLY A 87 -2.34 11.70 12.58
C GLY A 87 -2.40 10.81 11.33
N LEU A 88 -1.33 10.06 11.07
CA LEU A 88 -1.23 9.19 9.89
C LEU A 88 -0.31 8.00 10.11
N LEU A 89 -0.47 7.01 9.26
CA LEU A 89 0.49 5.93 9.05
C LEU A 89 1.32 6.20 7.81
N ALA A 90 2.62 5.95 7.88
CA ALA A 90 3.53 5.99 6.75
C ALA A 90 4.37 4.71 6.68
N LEU A 91 4.49 4.16 5.48
CA LEU A 91 5.22 2.93 5.19
C LEU A 91 6.56 3.26 4.54
N SER A 92 7.66 2.81 5.13
CA SER A 92 8.99 2.88 4.49
C SER A 92 9.21 1.69 3.55
N ASN A 93 10.00 1.91 2.48
CA ASN A 93 10.35 0.85 1.54
C ASN A 93 11.20 -0.26 2.18
N SER A 94 11.90 0.03 3.27
CA SER A 94 12.68 -0.93 4.06
C SER A 94 11.84 -1.68 5.09
N GLY A 95 10.51 -1.52 5.08
CA GLY A 95 9.60 -2.33 5.89
C GLY A 95 9.38 -1.81 7.31
N GLN A 96 9.38 -0.49 7.53
CA GLN A 96 8.88 0.11 8.77
C GLN A 96 7.49 0.71 8.55
N LEU A 97 6.53 0.32 9.36
CA LEU A 97 5.22 0.96 9.43
C LEU A 97 5.22 1.93 10.62
N CYS A 98 5.14 3.22 10.33
CA CYS A 98 5.30 4.30 11.30
C CYS A 98 3.97 5.02 11.53
N HIS A 99 3.61 5.27 12.78
CA HIS A 99 2.54 6.18 13.14
C HIS A 99 3.14 7.56 13.47
N PHE A 100 2.68 8.56 12.73
CA PHE A 100 2.96 9.96 12.96
C PHE A 100 1.77 10.59 13.67
N SER A 101 2.00 11.22 14.81
CA SER A 101 0.95 11.91 15.56
C SER A 101 0.49 13.20 14.85
N GLU A 102 -0.56 13.84 15.38
CA GLU A 102 -1.01 15.18 14.97
C GLU A 102 0.10 16.24 15.03
N ARG A 103 1.03 16.07 15.97
CA ARG A 103 2.20 16.95 16.12
C ARG A 103 3.30 16.64 15.09
N ARG A 104 3.02 15.75 14.14
CA ARG A 104 3.84 15.37 12.97
C ARG A 104 5.17 14.71 13.34
N HIS A 105 5.31 14.13 14.53
CA HIS A 105 6.49 13.33 14.89
C HIS A 105 6.13 11.85 14.91
N VAL A 106 7.12 10.99 14.69
CA VAL A 106 6.95 9.53 14.84
C VAL A 106 6.69 9.22 16.31
N GLU A 107 5.51 8.69 16.61
CA GLU A 107 5.14 8.29 17.96
C GLU A 107 5.52 6.84 18.23
N ARG A 108 5.33 5.97 17.23
CA ARG A 108 5.62 4.53 17.29
C ARG A 108 5.85 3.97 15.89
N PHE A 109 6.58 2.86 15.80
CA PHE A 109 6.73 2.11 14.56
C PHE A 109 6.91 0.61 14.83
N VAL A 110 6.65 -0.20 13.81
CA VAL A 110 6.91 -1.65 13.82
C VAL A 110 7.67 -2.06 12.56
N GLU A 111 8.48 -3.11 12.68
CA GLU A 111 9.18 -3.73 11.54
C GLU A 111 8.35 -4.87 10.94
N LEU A 112 8.17 -4.82 9.63
CA LEU A 112 7.38 -5.78 8.87
C LEU A 112 8.11 -7.10 8.62
N ARG A 113 9.41 -7.20 8.94
CA ARG A 113 10.27 -8.36 8.65
C ARG A 113 10.19 -8.77 7.17
N THR A 114 10.41 -7.80 6.29
CA THR A 114 10.46 -7.99 4.83
C THR A 114 11.69 -7.27 4.27
N SER A 115 12.20 -7.73 3.13
CA SER A 115 13.29 -7.05 2.42
C SER A 115 12.81 -5.76 1.75
N ARG A 116 11.54 -5.68 1.36
CA ARG A 116 10.94 -4.50 0.76
C ARG A 116 9.43 -4.44 0.98
N ALA A 117 8.92 -3.24 1.23
CA ALA A 117 7.49 -2.94 1.22
C ALA A 117 7.15 -1.99 0.06
N PHE A 118 5.94 -2.12 -0.48
CA PHE A 118 5.55 -1.45 -1.73
C PHE A 118 4.32 -0.56 -1.60
N CYS A 119 3.29 -1.04 -0.90
CA CYS A 119 1.99 -0.36 -0.87
C CYS A 119 1.31 -0.47 0.49
N LEU A 120 0.38 0.46 0.75
CA LEU A 120 -0.35 0.62 1.99
C LEU A 120 -1.79 1.01 1.68
N HIS A 121 -2.76 0.35 2.32
CA HIS A 121 -4.15 0.81 2.30
C HIS A 121 -4.81 0.52 3.66
N GLY A 122 -5.28 1.56 4.34
CA GLY A 122 -6.02 1.42 5.59
C GLY A 122 -7.52 1.52 5.38
N ALA A 123 -8.27 0.68 6.08
CA ALA A 123 -9.71 0.58 6.01
C ALA A 123 -10.26 -0.26 7.17
N ALA A 124 -11.40 0.18 7.74
CA ALA A 124 -12.17 -0.56 8.75
C ALA A 124 -11.36 -1.04 9.97
N GLY A 125 -10.58 -0.15 10.60
CA GLY A 125 -9.82 -0.47 11.81
C GLY A 125 -8.46 -1.13 11.54
N ARG A 126 -8.08 -1.29 10.28
CA ARG A 126 -6.91 -2.08 9.86
C ARG A 126 -6.14 -1.39 8.77
N VAL A 127 -4.88 -1.76 8.66
CA VAL A 127 -4.01 -1.37 7.56
C VAL A 127 -3.37 -2.59 6.91
N PHE A 128 -3.49 -2.65 5.59
CA PHE A 128 -2.93 -3.71 4.76
C PHE A 128 -1.66 -3.23 4.07
N VAL A 129 -0.61 -4.04 4.13
CA VAL A 129 0.72 -3.73 3.58
C VAL A 129 1.13 -4.81 2.59
N GLY A 130 1.35 -4.43 1.34
CA GLY A 130 1.95 -5.29 0.33
C GLY A 130 3.47 -5.24 0.38
N CYS A 131 4.11 -6.41 0.44
CA CYS A 131 5.53 -6.61 0.65
C CYS A 131 6.14 -7.52 -0.44
N ALA A 132 7.45 -7.67 -0.38
CA ALA A 132 8.19 -8.58 -1.24
C ALA A 132 7.76 -10.04 -1.05
N ARG A 133 8.01 -10.86 -2.07
CA ARG A 133 7.73 -12.30 -2.08
C ARG A 133 6.28 -12.63 -1.75
N GLY A 134 5.34 -12.01 -2.46
CA GLY A 134 3.90 -12.29 -2.34
C GLY A 134 3.23 -11.93 -1.01
N CYS A 135 3.98 -11.40 -0.03
CA CYS A 135 3.50 -11.21 1.33
C CYS A 135 2.55 -10.01 1.42
N VAL A 136 1.33 -10.23 1.93
CA VAL A 136 0.42 -9.15 2.33
C VAL A 136 0.08 -9.31 3.80
N ARG A 137 0.32 -8.28 4.59
CA ARG A 137 0.16 -8.29 6.05
C ARG A 137 -0.88 -7.28 6.49
N ALA A 138 -1.66 -7.62 7.50
CA ALA A 138 -2.63 -6.74 8.14
C ALA A 138 -2.18 -6.37 9.56
N PHE A 139 -2.33 -5.09 9.90
CA PHE A 139 -2.08 -4.55 11.22
C PHE A 139 -3.30 -3.79 11.71
N ASP A 140 -3.45 -3.72 13.03
CA ASP A 140 -4.40 -2.82 13.68
C ASP A 140 -3.97 -1.37 13.42
N GLU A 141 -4.87 -0.53 12.91
CA GLU A 141 -4.51 0.82 12.43
C GLU A 141 -4.07 1.76 13.56
N GLN A 142 -4.52 1.50 14.79
CA GLN A 142 -4.26 2.35 15.96
C GLN A 142 -3.04 1.89 16.75
N THR A 143 -2.95 0.58 16.98
CA THR A 143 -1.93 -0.02 17.85
C THR A 143 -0.71 -0.52 17.09
N LEU A 144 -0.77 -0.60 15.76
CA LEU A 144 0.22 -1.25 14.90
C LEU A 144 0.50 -2.72 15.25
N ARG A 145 -0.39 -3.37 15.99
CA ARG A 145 -0.27 -4.80 16.29
C ARG A 145 -0.52 -5.59 15.01
N PHE A 146 0.36 -6.56 14.75
CA PHE A 146 0.15 -7.52 13.68
C PHE A 146 -1.13 -8.32 13.93
N LEU A 147 -1.93 -8.51 12.88
CA LEU A 147 -3.19 -9.26 12.93
C LEU A 147 -3.07 -10.60 12.21
N PHE A 148 -2.74 -10.59 10.92
CA PHE A 148 -2.61 -11.79 10.09
C PHE A 148 -1.86 -11.48 8.79
N SER A 149 -1.51 -12.51 8.04
CA SER A 149 -1.06 -12.42 6.65
C SER A 149 -2.06 -13.11 5.74
N LEU A 150 -2.21 -12.64 4.51
CA LEU A 150 -2.98 -13.37 3.50
C LEU A 150 -2.23 -14.64 3.07
N PRO A 151 -2.94 -15.64 2.54
CA PRO A 151 -2.31 -16.76 1.86
C PRO A 151 -1.46 -16.27 0.67
N MET A 152 -0.40 -17.01 0.37
CA MET A 152 0.55 -16.68 -0.69
C MET A 152 -0.12 -16.78 -2.08
N PRO A 153 0.31 -15.95 -3.05
CA PRO A 153 -0.09 -16.12 -4.44
C PRO A 153 0.56 -17.37 -5.05
N HIS A 154 0.32 -17.58 -6.34
CA HIS A 154 1.08 -18.55 -7.11
C HIS A 154 2.59 -18.25 -7.13
N THR A 155 3.37 -19.28 -7.43
CA THR A 155 4.83 -19.23 -7.51
C THR A 155 5.28 -18.83 -8.91
N LEU A 156 6.36 -18.06 -9.01
CA LEU A 156 6.99 -17.72 -10.27
C LEU A 156 7.60 -18.97 -10.92
N GLY A 157 7.50 -19.08 -12.26
CA GLY A 157 8.09 -20.19 -13.02
C GLY A 157 7.30 -21.51 -12.97
N SER A 158 6.19 -21.57 -12.24
CA SER A 158 5.25 -22.69 -12.35
C SER A 158 4.48 -22.56 -13.66
N GLU A 159 4.65 -23.51 -14.57
CA GLU A 159 3.72 -23.70 -15.69
C GLU A 159 2.34 -23.93 -15.05
N LEU A 160 1.45 -22.93 -15.16
CA LEU A 160 0.08 -22.99 -14.63
C LEU A 160 -0.68 -24.07 -15.41
N GLY A 161 -0.52 -25.32 -14.98
CA GLY A 161 -1.41 -26.41 -15.35
C GLY A 161 -2.82 -26.04 -14.87
N ASP A 162 -3.70 -25.84 -15.84
CA ASP A 162 -5.11 -25.54 -15.67
C ASP A 162 -5.76 -26.63 -14.78
N SER A 163 -5.79 -26.42 -13.47
CA SER A 163 -6.45 -27.35 -12.54
C SER A 163 -7.94 -27.07 -12.57
N THR A 164 -8.56 -27.46 -13.68
CA THR A 164 -9.98 -27.79 -13.70
C THR A 164 -10.15 -29.11 -12.97
N ASP A 165 -10.99 -29.11 -11.95
CA ASP A 165 -11.46 -30.30 -11.24
C ASP A 165 -11.88 -31.41 -12.23
N GLN A 166 -11.10 -32.49 -12.31
CA GLN A 166 -11.58 -33.78 -12.84
C GLN A 166 -11.32 -34.90 -11.84
N PRO A 167 -12.36 -35.65 -11.40
CA PRO A 167 -12.18 -36.85 -10.61
C PRO A 167 -11.97 -38.04 -11.55
N GLY A 168 -10.73 -38.53 -11.63
CA GLY A 168 -10.42 -39.84 -12.18
C GLY A 168 -9.42 -39.85 -13.33
N GLY A 169 -8.15 -40.09 -13.00
CA GLY A 169 -7.11 -40.37 -13.97
C GLY A 169 -5.78 -40.67 -13.29
N ARG A 170 -5.53 -41.95 -13.01
CA ARG A 170 -4.20 -42.43 -12.59
C ARG A 170 -3.33 -42.58 -13.84
N THR A 171 -2.20 -41.88 -13.92
CA THR A 171 -0.93 -42.44 -14.45
C THR A 171 0.27 -41.53 -14.17
N GLU A 172 1.29 -42.17 -13.58
CA GLU A 172 2.74 -41.94 -13.70
C GLU A 172 3.38 -40.69 -13.05
N SER A 173 4.05 -40.97 -11.93
CA SER A 173 5.00 -40.10 -11.23
C SER A 173 6.33 -39.98 -12.01
N PRO A 174 6.82 -38.77 -12.34
CA PRO A 174 8.23 -38.59 -12.63
C PRO A 174 9.01 -38.57 -11.31
N THR A 175 10.02 -39.42 -11.20
CA THR A 175 11.04 -39.38 -10.15
C THR A 175 11.66 -37.99 -10.07
N PRO A 176 11.67 -37.31 -8.90
CA PRO A 176 12.33 -36.02 -8.78
C PRO A 176 13.84 -36.22 -8.75
N SER A 177 14.53 -35.67 -9.75
CA SER A 177 15.99 -35.51 -9.76
C SER A 177 16.40 -34.54 -8.65
N LEU A 178 17.18 -35.03 -7.70
CA LEU A 178 17.74 -34.31 -6.55
C LEU A 178 18.90 -33.40 -6.98
N THR A 179 18.64 -32.25 -7.61
CA THR A 179 19.63 -31.17 -7.73
C THR A 179 18.94 -29.81 -7.90
N ALA A 180 19.31 -28.86 -7.03
CA ALA A 180 18.74 -27.53 -6.80
C ALA A 180 17.51 -27.52 -5.88
N GLU A 181 17.70 -27.04 -4.64
CA GLU A 181 16.61 -26.44 -3.88
C GLU A 181 16.11 -25.25 -4.70
N GLU A 182 15.14 -25.45 -5.58
CA GLU A 182 14.49 -24.36 -6.28
C GLU A 182 13.85 -23.48 -5.20
N THR A 183 14.47 -22.32 -4.95
CA THR A 183 13.93 -21.35 -4.01
C THR A 183 12.60 -20.90 -4.56
N VAL A 184 11.52 -21.41 -3.99
CA VAL A 184 10.15 -21.02 -4.35
C VAL A 184 10.05 -19.50 -4.26
N ASP A 185 9.82 -18.84 -5.40
CA ASP A 185 9.72 -17.40 -5.48
C ASP A 185 8.29 -16.98 -5.80
N TYR A 186 7.92 -15.80 -5.33
CA TYR A 186 6.56 -15.28 -5.43
C TYR A 186 6.64 -13.84 -5.94
N PRO A 187 5.70 -13.41 -6.80
CA PRO A 187 5.70 -12.04 -7.29
C PRO A 187 5.47 -11.07 -6.13
N ASP A 188 6.13 -9.91 -6.14
CA ASP A 188 5.98 -8.89 -5.08
C ASP A 188 4.55 -8.32 -5.08
N ALA A 189 3.97 -8.07 -3.90
CA ALA A 189 2.64 -7.46 -3.77
C ALA A 189 2.74 -5.93 -3.90
N VAL A 190 2.54 -5.42 -5.11
CA VAL A 190 2.84 -4.03 -5.48
C VAL A 190 1.70 -3.04 -5.25
N ALA A 191 0.45 -3.51 -5.21
CA ALA A 191 -0.70 -2.67 -4.86
C ALA A 191 -1.76 -3.44 -4.08
N VAL A 192 -2.40 -2.74 -3.13
CA VAL A 192 -3.53 -3.25 -2.36
C VAL A 192 -4.66 -2.23 -2.31
N ALA A 193 -5.90 -2.68 -2.41
CA ALA A 193 -7.09 -1.83 -2.29
C ALA A 193 -8.21 -2.57 -1.55
N VAL A 194 -8.84 -1.88 -0.59
CA VAL A 194 -9.92 -2.45 0.22
C VAL A 194 -11.26 -1.83 -0.18
N ASP A 195 -12.24 -2.68 -0.43
CA ASP A 195 -13.66 -2.31 -0.50
C ASP A 195 -14.31 -2.72 0.82
N THR A 196 -14.57 -1.74 1.68
CA THR A 196 -15.18 -1.95 2.99
C THR A 196 -16.64 -2.38 2.90
N ALA A 197 -17.38 -1.90 1.89
CA ALA A 197 -18.79 -2.20 1.72
C ALA A 197 -18.99 -3.68 1.34
N ARG A 198 -18.13 -4.19 0.44
CA ARG A 198 -18.16 -5.60 0.01
C ARG A 198 -17.28 -6.53 0.84
N LYS A 199 -16.52 -5.97 1.79
CA LYS A 199 -15.52 -6.70 2.60
C LYS A 199 -14.53 -7.45 1.71
N ARG A 200 -13.98 -6.77 0.70
CA ARG A 200 -13.03 -7.34 -0.26
C ARG A 200 -11.69 -6.64 -0.20
N LEU A 201 -10.63 -7.41 -0.37
CA LEU A 201 -9.28 -6.91 -0.55
C LEU A 201 -8.77 -7.36 -1.91
N VAL A 202 -8.36 -6.42 -2.76
CA VAL A 202 -7.71 -6.70 -4.04
C VAL A 202 -6.21 -6.51 -3.86
N VAL A 203 -5.43 -7.44 -4.38
CA VAL A 203 -3.97 -7.41 -4.44
C VAL A 203 -3.53 -7.54 -5.89
N VAL A 204 -2.65 -6.65 -6.33
CA VAL A 204 -1.97 -6.74 -7.62
C VAL A 204 -0.51 -7.06 -7.36
N TYR A 205 0.01 -8.03 -8.08
CA TYR A 205 1.39 -8.49 -7.95
C TYR A 205 2.26 -8.04 -9.14
N ALA A 206 3.58 -8.09 -8.95
CA ALA A 206 4.57 -7.58 -9.91
C ALA A 206 4.59 -8.30 -11.26
N ASP A 207 4.08 -9.54 -11.32
CA ASP A 207 3.88 -10.32 -12.55
C ASP A 207 2.54 -10.04 -13.25
N HIS A 208 1.88 -8.96 -12.83
CA HIS A 208 0.56 -8.51 -13.30
C HIS A 208 -0.60 -9.44 -12.93
N SER A 209 -0.38 -10.45 -12.08
CA SER A 209 -1.49 -11.21 -11.51
C SER A 209 -2.31 -10.37 -10.53
N LEU A 210 -3.62 -10.65 -10.48
CA LEU A 210 -4.58 -9.98 -9.62
C LEU A 210 -5.36 -10.99 -8.81
N TYR A 211 -5.43 -10.76 -7.49
CA TYR A 211 -6.20 -11.60 -6.58
C TYR A 211 -7.22 -10.73 -5.85
N ALA A 212 -8.46 -11.22 -5.73
CA ALA A 212 -9.42 -10.65 -4.79
C ALA A 212 -9.73 -11.64 -3.68
N TRP A 213 -9.77 -11.13 -2.46
CA TRP A 213 -9.98 -11.88 -1.23
C TRP A 213 -11.25 -11.40 -0.54
N ASP A 214 -12.06 -12.32 -0.06
CA ASP A 214 -13.07 -12.06 0.96
C ASP A 214 -12.36 -11.88 2.30
N ILE A 215 -12.58 -10.74 2.94
CA ILE A 215 -12.00 -10.39 4.25
C ILE A 215 -13.08 -10.18 5.32
N ALA A 216 -14.28 -10.75 5.15
CA ALA A 216 -15.34 -10.70 6.15
C ALA A 216 -14.93 -11.42 7.46
N GLU A 217 -14.25 -12.57 7.32
CA GLU A 217 -13.51 -13.25 8.38
C GLU A 217 -12.01 -13.17 8.05
N PRO A 218 -11.30 -12.12 8.49
CA PRO A 218 -9.99 -11.77 7.95
C PRO A 218 -8.90 -12.81 8.21
N THR A 219 -8.97 -13.50 9.35
CA THR A 219 -8.07 -14.62 9.69
C THR A 219 -8.34 -15.87 8.86
N ARG A 220 -9.45 -15.90 8.11
CA ARG A 220 -9.87 -16.97 7.21
C ARG A 220 -10.14 -16.43 5.82
N ALA A 221 -9.38 -15.42 5.40
CA ALA A 221 -9.57 -14.76 4.12
C ALA A 221 -9.60 -15.79 2.98
N LYS A 222 -10.66 -15.75 2.17
CA LYS A 222 -10.88 -16.70 1.07
C LYS A 222 -10.63 -16.03 -0.26
N ARG A 223 -9.91 -16.70 -1.15
CA ARG A 223 -9.73 -16.22 -2.52
C ARG A 223 -11.06 -16.28 -3.26
N ILE A 224 -11.50 -15.14 -3.78
CA ILE A 224 -12.69 -15.01 -4.63
C ILE A 224 -12.30 -15.22 -6.09
N VAL A 225 -11.22 -14.58 -6.52
CA VAL A 225 -10.72 -14.65 -7.90
C VAL A 225 -9.19 -14.60 -7.90
N ALA A 226 -8.58 -15.31 -8.85
CA ALA A 226 -7.22 -15.12 -9.30
C ALA A 226 -7.25 -14.93 -10.81
N GLN A 227 -6.63 -13.86 -11.29
CA GLN A 227 -6.40 -13.62 -12.70
C GLN A 227 -4.89 -13.61 -12.91
N HIS A 228 -4.43 -14.53 -13.76
CA HIS A 228 -3.04 -14.61 -14.16
C HIS A 228 -2.90 -13.93 -15.52
N TYR A 229 -1.82 -13.19 -15.70
CA TYR A 229 -1.52 -12.66 -17.02
C TYR A 229 -0.92 -13.79 -17.87
N HIS A 230 -1.66 -14.22 -18.89
CA HIS A 230 -1.11 -15.10 -19.93
C HIS A 230 -0.44 -14.20 -20.96
N ASN A 231 0.88 -14.34 -21.14
CA ASN A 231 1.53 -13.84 -22.34
C ASN A 231 0.90 -14.57 -23.53
N GLY A 232 0.18 -13.83 -24.39
CA GLY A 232 -0.20 -14.29 -25.72
C GLY A 232 0.95 -14.21 -26.71
#